data_AF-A0A232EZJ9-F1
#
_entry.id   AF-A0A232EZJ9-F1
#
_cell.length_a   1.000
_cell.length_b   1.000
_cell.length_c   1.000
_cell.angle_alpha   90.00
_cell.angle_beta   90.00
_cell.angle_gamma   90.00
#
_symmetry.space_group_name_H-M   'P 1'
#
loop_
_entity.id
_entity.type
_entity.pdbx_description
1 polymer ?
#
loop_
_entity_poly.entity_id
_entity_poly.type
_entity_poly.pdbx_seq_one_letter_code
_entity_poly.pdbx_strand_id
1 'polypeptide(L)'
;MVHSQTLQNICKVKKTIESLVSDVLFLKKVNTAATQYGTQHETHAKKEYIKLFNCDVKKVGVIVCKNNPWLCASLDGVVVEDGCVKKVVEFKCPITCKEKPIVDYQQKKCNVNYLHA
;
A
#
# COMPACT_ATOMS: atom_id res chain seq x y z
N MET A 1 -1.97 -15.22 10.85
CA MET A 1 -0.92 -14.49 10.12
C MET A 1 -1.15 -12.99 10.33
N VAL A 2 -0.09 -12.24 10.61
CA VAL A 2 -0.09 -10.80 10.80
C VAL A 2 0.27 -10.15 9.47
N HIS A 3 -0.67 -9.40 8.91
CA HIS A 3 -0.47 -8.64 7.67
C HIS A 3 0.33 -7.36 7.93
N SER A 4 1.09 -6.88 6.94
CA SER A 4 1.92 -5.66 7.03
C SER A 4 1.16 -4.43 7.56
N GLN A 5 -0.08 -4.23 7.11
CA GLN A 5 -0.95 -3.14 7.58
C GLN A 5 -1.31 -3.26 9.07
N THR A 6 -1.47 -4.49 9.56
CA THR A 6 -1.72 -4.78 10.98
C THR A 6 -0.44 -4.66 11.81
N LEU A 7 0.72 -5.00 11.24
CA LEU A 7 2.02 -4.84 11.91
C LEU A 7 2.30 -3.38 12.27
N GLN A 8 2.00 -2.44 11.37
CA GLN A 8 2.15 -1.01 11.70
C GLN A 8 1.31 -0.61 12.90
N ASN A 9 0.09 -1.15 13.02
CA ASN A 9 -0.75 -0.92 14.18
C ASN A 9 -0.08 -1.55 15.40
N ILE A 10 0.28 -2.83 15.37
CA ILE A 10 0.96 -3.53 16.49
C ILE A 10 2.17 -2.73 17.00
N CYS A 11 3.06 -2.31 16.11
CA CYS A 11 4.28 -1.60 16.48
C CYS A 11 4.03 -0.18 17.02
N LYS A 12 2.90 0.46 16.65
CA LYS A 12 2.55 1.83 17.07
C LYS A 12 1.60 1.87 18.28
N VAL A 13 1.11 0.72 18.75
CA VAL A 13 -0.10 0.65 19.58
C VAL A 13 0.19 0.40 21.08
N LYS A 14 -0.52 1.19 21.89
CA LYS A 14 -0.78 1.08 23.34
C LYS A 14 -2.14 0.40 23.65
N LYS A 15 -2.58 -0.57 22.84
CA LYS A 15 -3.84 -1.33 23.05
C LYS A 15 -3.52 -2.58 23.87
N THR A 16 -4.52 -3.09 24.58
CA THR A 16 -4.41 -4.38 25.26
C THR A 16 -4.32 -5.52 24.24
N ILE A 17 -3.77 -6.65 24.68
CA ILE A 17 -3.55 -7.83 23.84
C ILE A 17 -4.88 -8.35 23.28
N GLU A 18 -5.96 -8.30 24.07
CA GLU A 18 -7.29 -8.80 23.69
C GLU A 18 -7.86 -8.01 22.51
N SER A 19 -7.71 -6.67 22.54
CA SER A 19 -8.15 -5.83 21.42
C SER A 19 -7.37 -6.12 20.15
N LEU A 20 -6.07 -6.41 20.27
CA LEU A 20 -5.24 -6.75 19.12
C LEU A 20 -5.64 -8.11 18.52
N VAL A 21 -5.84 -9.12 19.37
CA VAL A 21 -6.30 -10.45 18.95
C VAL A 21 -7.64 -10.35 18.24
N SER A 22 -8.57 -9.56 18.79
CA SER A 22 -9.88 -9.34 18.16
C SER A 22 -9.75 -8.69 16.77
N ASP A 23 -8.92 -7.66 16.62
CA ASP A 23 -8.70 -7.00 15.31
C ASP A 23 -8.05 -7.96 14.27
N VAL A 24 -7.24 -8.93 14.72
CA VAL A 24 -6.62 -9.96 13.85
C VAL A 24 -7.61 -11.05 13.44
N LEU A 25 -8.46 -11.52 14.37
CA LEU A 25 -9.43 -12.59 14.13
C LEU A 25 -10.66 -12.09 13.38
N PHE A 26 -11.10 -10.87 13.67
CA PHE A 26 -12.33 -10.28 13.14
C PHE A 26 -12.01 -9.07 12.28
N LEU A 27 -11.76 -9.33 11.00
CA LEU A 27 -11.50 -8.28 10.02
C LEU A 27 -12.72 -7.35 9.88
N LYS A 28 -12.57 -6.11 10.33
CA LYS A 28 -13.56 -5.06 10.11
C LYS A 28 -13.51 -4.64 8.65
N LYS A 29 -14.64 -4.75 7.94
CA LYS A 29 -14.78 -4.18 6.60
C LYS A 29 -14.75 -2.67 6.70
N VAL A 30 -13.72 -2.04 6.12
CA VAL A 30 -13.64 -0.59 5.97
C VAL A 30 -14.23 -0.23 4.63
N ASN A 31 -15.31 0.55 4.65
CA ASN A 31 -15.97 1.03 3.44
C ASN A 31 -16.13 2.56 3.51
N THR A 32 -15.08 3.28 3.12
CA THR A 32 -15.05 4.74 3.11
C THR A 32 -14.91 5.25 1.68
N ALA A 33 -15.35 6.48 1.41
CA ALA A 33 -15.15 7.12 0.11
C ALA A 33 -13.68 7.13 -0.32
N ALA A 34 -12.75 7.34 0.63
CA ALA A 34 -11.32 7.28 0.38
C ALA A 34 -10.84 5.88 -0.06
N THR A 35 -11.35 4.82 0.59
CA THR A 35 -10.99 3.43 0.23
C THR A 35 -11.53 3.06 -1.14
N GLN A 36 -12.80 3.40 -1.40
CA GLN A 36 -13.44 3.17 -2.70
C GLN A 36 -12.72 3.91 -3.83
N TYR A 37 -12.38 5.19 -3.61
CA TYR A 37 -11.61 5.98 -4.56
C TYR A 37 -10.25 5.33 -4.84
N GLY A 38 -9.53 4.92 -3.79
CA GLY A 38 -8.27 4.18 -3.91
C GLY A 38 -8.40 2.97 -4.82
N THR A 39 -9.34 2.08 -4.52
CA THR A 39 -9.58 0.84 -5.28
C THR A 39 -9.94 1.11 -6.76
N GLN A 40 -10.74 2.12 -7.05
CA GLN A 40 -11.14 2.47 -8.43
C GLN A 40 -9.97 3.01 -9.27
N HIS A 41 -9.01 3.70 -8.64
CA HIS A 41 -7.94 4.42 -9.35
C HIS A 41 -6.60 3.67 -9.37
N GLU A 42 -6.42 2.65 -8.53
CA GLU A 42 -5.19 1.85 -8.46
C GLU A 42 -4.78 1.28 -9.83
N THR A 43 -5.74 0.76 -10.60
CA THR A 43 -5.47 0.21 -11.93
C THR A 43 -4.97 1.27 -12.91
N HIS A 44 -5.48 2.51 -12.79
CA HIS A 44 -5.02 3.62 -13.62
C HIS A 44 -3.60 4.05 -13.22
N ALA A 45 -3.32 4.17 -11.92
CA ALA A 45 -1.99 4.48 -11.41
C ALA A 45 -0.94 3.44 -11.88
N LYS A 46 -1.29 2.15 -11.85
CA LYS A 46 -0.44 1.08 -12.38
C LYS A 46 -0.14 1.25 -13.87
N LYS A 47 -1.16 1.52 -14.69
CA LYS A 47 -0.99 1.71 -16.15
C LYS A 47 -0.07 2.88 -16.45
N GLU A 48 -0.23 4.00 -15.76
CA GLU A 48 0.63 5.17 -15.94
C GLU A 48 2.07 4.91 -15.48
N TYR A 49 2.26 4.20 -14.37
CA TYR A 49 3.60 3.78 -13.93
C TYR A 49 4.32 2.91 -14.97
N ILE A 50 3.63 1.89 -15.51
CA ILE A 50 4.18 1.01 -16.56
C ILE A 50 4.63 1.82 -17.79
N LYS A 51 3.80 2.78 -18.23
CA LYS A 51 4.13 3.64 -19.37
C LYS A 51 5.33 4.54 -19.10
N LEU A 52 5.35 5.20 -17.94
CA LEU A 52 6.40 6.16 -17.58
C LEU A 52 7.77 5.51 -17.44
N PHE A 53 7.83 4.30 -16.88
CA PHE A 53 9.08 3.60 -16.60
C PHE A 53 9.42 2.50 -17.61
N ASN A 54 8.55 2.27 -18.61
CA ASN A 54 8.68 1.21 -19.61
C ASN A 54 9.06 -0.14 -18.99
N CYS A 55 8.29 -0.59 -18.00
CA CYS A 55 8.59 -1.79 -17.20
C CYS A 55 7.38 -2.72 -17.09
N ASP A 56 7.60 -3.98 -16.69
CA ASP A 56 6.52 -4.94 -16.41
C ASP A 56 6.23 -5.03 -14.90
N VAL A 57 4.98 -4.75 -14.52
CA VAL A 57 4.50 -4.84 -13.13
C VAL A 57 3.57 -6.04 -12.97
N LYS A 58 4.04 -7.07 -12.29
CA LYS A 58 3.28 -8.30 -12.03
C LYS A 58 2.51 -8.22 -10.71
N LYS A 59 1.26 -8.67 -10.74
CA LYS A 59 0.47 -8.88 -9.53
C LYS A 59 0.97 -10.17 -8.86
N VAL A 60 1.12 -10.13 -7.54
CA VAL A 60 1.49 -11.28 -6.73
C VAL A 60 0.42 -11.54 -5.69
N GLY A 61 0.35 -12.78 -5.20
CA GLY A 61 -0.48 -13.12 -4.05
C GLY A 61 0.13 -12.62 -2.74
N VAL A 62 -0.30 -13.23 -1.64
CA VAL A 62 0.30 -12.97 -0.33
C VAL A 62 1.71 -13.55 -0.26
N ILE A 63 2.69 -12.73 0.11
CA ILE A 63 4.06 -13.13 0.37
C ILE A 63 4.21 -13.40 1.86
N VAL A 64 4.73 -14.58 2.21
CA VAL A 64 4.99 -15.00 3.59
C VAL A 64 6.48 -14.88 3.89
N CYS A 65 6.83 -14.24 5.01
CA CYS A 65 8.22 -14.14 5.43
C CYS A 65 8.74 -15.52 5.85
N LYS A 66 9.76 -16.04 5.14
CA LYS A 66 10.31 -17.38 5.40
C LYS A 66 10.85 -17.53 6.84
N ASN A 67 11.52 -16.50 7.35
CA ASN A 67 12.12 -16.52 8.70
C ASN A 67 11.08 -16.31 9.80
N ASN A 68 9.97 -15.64 9.48
CA ASN A 68 8.87 -15.37 10.40
C ASN A 68 7.55 -15.71 9.71
N PRO A 69 7.14 -17.00 9.63
CA PRO A 69 5.98 -17.42 8.83
C PRO A 69 4.64 -16.82 9.28
N TRP A 70 4.61 -16.30 10.51
CA TRP A 70 3.46 -15.55 11.02
C TRP A 70 3.35 -14.14 10.42
N LEU A 71 4.38 -13.62 9.74
CA LEU A 71 4.39 -12.32 9.06
C LEU A 71 4.16 -12.47 7.55
N CYS A 72 3.25 -11.67 7.00
CA CYS A 72 2.99 -11.64 5.57
C CYS A 72 2.66 -10.24 5.04
N ALA A 73 2.76 -10.06 3.72
CA ALA A 73 2.35 -8.86 3.02
C ALA A 73 1.68 -9.20 1.68
N SER A 74 0.61 -8.49 1.37
CA SER A 74 0.08 -8.37 0.01
C SER A 74 0.66 -7.11 -0.60
N LEU A 75 1.34 -7.25 -1.73
CA LEU A 75 1.89 -6.13 -2.49
C LEU A 75 0.93 -5.77 -3.64
N ASP A 76 0.86 -4.50 -4.01
CA ASP A 76 0.10 -4.09 -5.20
C ASP A 76 0.76 -4.61 -6.48
N GLY A 77 2.10 -4.71 -6.47
CA GLY A 77 2.84 -5.42 -7.51
C GLY A 77 4.34 -5.48 -7.29
N VAL A 78 5.01 -6.18 -8.20
CA VAL A 78 6.47 -6.25 -8.30
C VAL A 78 6.90 -5.94 -9.73
N VAL A 79 7.99 -5.16 -9.86
CA VAL A 79 8.64 -4.93 -11.15
C VAL A 79 9.57 -6.10 -11.44
N VAL A 80 9.41 -6.72 -12.60
CA VAL A 80 10.24 -7.85 -13.03
C VAL A 80 11.05 -7.45 -14.27
N GLU A 81 12.37 -7.60 -14.18
CA GLU A 81 13.31 -7.39 -15.27
C GLU A 81 14.24 -8.60 -15.35
N ASP A 82 14.44 -9.15 -16.55
CA ASP A 82 15.25 -10.36 -16.79
C ASP A 82 14.85 -11.55 -15.91
N GLY A 83 13.54 -11.73 -15.70
CA GLY A 83 12.98 -12.80 -14.87
C GLY A 83 13.18 -12.61 -13.36
N CYS A 84 13.83 -11.52 -12.92
CA CYS A 84 14.11 -11.23 -11.51
C CYS A 84 13.24 -10.08 -10.99
N VAL A 85 12.78 -10.19 -9.75
CA VAL A 85 12.11 -9.08 -9.05
C VAL A 85 13.15 -8.00 -8.73
N LYS A 86 12.95 -6.78 -9.24
CA LYS A 86 13.85 -5.64 -8.99
C LYS A 86 13.30 -4.66 -7.97
N LYS A 87 11.98 -4.43 -8.00
CA LYS A 87 11.32 -3.43 -7.15
C LYS A 87 9.96 -3.95 -6.69
N VAL A 88 9.53 -3.49 -5.52
CA VAL A 88 8.14 -3.59 -5.07
C VAL A 88 7.44 -2.27 -5.38
N VAL A 89 6.15 -2.33 -5.70
CA VAL A 89 5.33 -1.13 -5.92
C VAL A 89 4.12 -1.15 -5.00
N GLU A 90 3.82 0.03 -4.45
CA GLU A 90 2.65 0.32 -3.63
C GLU A 90 2.00 1.58 -4.22
N PHE A 91 0.80 1.43 -4.78
CA PHE A 91 0.06 2.53 -5.37
C PHE A 91 -0.83 3.19 -4.30
N LYS A 92 -0.77 4.52 -4.24
CA LYS A 92 -1.63 5.31 -3.35
C LYS A 92 -2.37 6.37 -4.16
N CYS A 93 -3.69 6.35 -4.10
CA CYS A 93 -4.57 7.31 -4.75
C CYS A 93 -5.37 8.07 -3.69
N PRO A 94 -4.83 9.15 -3.10
CA PRO A 94 -5.51 9.89 -2.05
C PRO A 94 -6.64 10.75 -2.61
N ILE A 95 -7.89 10.50 -2.16
CA ILE A 95 -9.08 11.27 -2.60
C ILE A 95 -8.94 12.78 -2.33
N THR A 96 -8.18 13.18 -1.33
CA THR A 96 -7.90 14.59 -1.01
C THR A 96 -7.09 15.31 -2.08
N CYS A 97 -6.45 14.57 -2.99
CA CYS A 97 -5.69 15.11 -4.12
C CYS A 97 -6.38 14.80 -5.47
N LYS A 98 -7.70 14.60 -5.49
CA LYS A 98 -8.44 14.34 -6.74
C LYS A 98 -8.28 15.47 -7.76
N GLU A 99 -8.30 16.72 -7.30
CA GLU A 99 -8.29 17.93 -8.14
C GLU A 99 -6.96 18.71 -8.05
N LYS A 100 -5.92 18.12 -7.45
CA LYS A 100 -4.63 18.78 -7.24
C LYS A 100 -3.48 17.77 -7.25
N PRO A 101 -2.26 18.15 -7.64
CA PRO A 101 -1.14 17.22 -7.65
C PRO A 101 -0.80 16.75 -6.23
N ILE A 102 -0.32 15.51 -6.10
CA ILE A 102 0.16 14.96 -4.82
C ILE A 102 1.34 15.79 -4.30
N VAL A 103 2.29 16.10 -5.18
CA VAL A 103 3.43 16.98 -4.91
C VAL A 103 3.38 18.14 -5.89
N ASP A 104 3.27 19.35 -5.37
CA ASP A 104 3.41 20.58 -6.14
C ASP A 104 4.88 21.02 -6.09
N TYR A 105 5.60 20.80 -7.19
CA TYR A 105 7.01 21.13 -7.30
C TYR A 105 7.26 22.64 -7.42
N GLN A 106 6.31 23.42 -7.93
CA GLN A 106 6.45 24.87 -8.08
C GLN A 106 6.36 25.56 -6.72
N GLN A 107 5.40 25.15 -5.90
CA GLN A 107 5.21 25.67 -4.54
C GLN A 107 6.04 24.91 -3.48
N LYS A 108 6.82 23.90 -3.88
CA LYS A 108 7.56 22.99 -3.00
C LYS A 108 6.68 22.41 -1.88
N LYS A 109 5.44 22.04 -2.21
CA LYS A 109 4.41 21.64 -1.26
C LYS A 109 3.97 20.21 -1.49
N CYS A 110 3.96 19.41 -0.42
CA CYS A 110 3.33 18.10 -0.42
C CYS A 110 1.88 18.21 0.06
N ASN A 111 0.93 17.71 -0.73
CA ASN A 111 -0.50 17.73 -0.38
C ASN A 111 -0.93 16.52 0.47
N VAL A 112 0.02 15.68 0.88
CA VAL A 112 -0.18 14.52 1.76
C VAL A 112 0.85 14.49 2.89
N ASN A 113 0.44 14.02 4.07
CA ASN A 113 1.26 14.09 5.29
C ASN A 113 2.15 12.86 5.51
N TYR A 114 2.18 11.92 4.55
CA TYR A 114 2.95 10.67 4.67
C TYR A 114 4.14 10.60 3.72
N LEU A 115 4.37 11.64 2.91
CA LEU A 115 5.51 11.76 1.98
C LEU A 115 6.51 12.83 2.46
N HIS A 116 6.69 13.00 3.76
CA HIS A 116 7.77 13.84 4.28
C HIS A 116 9.10 13.13 3.97
N ALA A 117 9.87 13.70 3.04
CA ALA A 117 11.27 13.36 2.78
C ALA A 117 12.18 14.16 3.69
#